data_AF-A0A8J6QM37-F1
#
_entry.id   AF-A0A8J6QM37-F1
#
_cell.length_a   1.000
_cell.length_b   1.000
_cell.length_c   1.000
_cell.angle_alpha   90.00
_cell.angle_beta   90.00
_cell.angle_gamma   90.00
#
_symmetry.space_group_name_H-M   'P 1'
#
loop_
_entity.id
_entity.type
_entity.pdbx_description
1 polymer ?
#
loop_
_entity_poly.entity_id
_entity_poly.type
_entity_poly.pdbx_seq_one_letter_code
_entity_poly.pdbx_strand_id
1 'polypeptide(L)'
;MRVVCLQLNSQDDVDSNLETVACLLEEAAGQNVKLAVLPEMFAFMVVAQAQNDSLDGELIMADLSRERLDSIRQQLPALQHRRADLFLPDHQSCLSPQ
;
A
#
# COMPACT_ATOMS: atom_id res chain seq x y z
N MET A 1 24.92 1.35 10.74
CA MET A 1 23.97 0.33 10.25
C MET A 1 22.89 1.05 9.45
N ARG A 2 22.53 0.57 8.26
CA ARG A 2 21.47 1.17 7.43
C ARG A 2 20.17 0.41 7.62
N VAL A 3 19.09 1.15 7.86
CA VAL A 3 17.72 0.64 7.99
C VAL A 3 16.88 1.31 6.92
N VAL A 4 15.91 0.58 6.36
CA VAL A 4 14.92 1.13 5.42
C VAL A 4 13.50 0.88 5.97
N CYS A 5 12.62 1.86 5.81
CA CYS A 5 11.18 1.69 6.00
C CYS A 5 10.54 1.58 4.63
N LEU A 6 9.96 0.42 4.32
CA LEU A 6 9.26 0.19 3.07
C LEU A 6 7.82 0.71 3.20
N GLN A 7 7.34 1.36 2.14
CA GLN A 7 5.95 1.80 2.04
C GLN A 7 5.33 1.14 0.82
N LEU A 8 4.15 0.55 0.98
CA LEU A 8 3.36 -0.07 -0.08
C LEU A 8 1.87 0.12 0.20
N ASN A 9 1.05 -0.14 -0.83
CA ASN A 9 -0.40 -0.10 -0.75
C ASN A 9 -0.99 -1.50 -0.93
N SER A 10 -1.02 -2.27 0.16
CA SER A 10 -1.51 -3.65 0.13
C SER A 10 -2.97 -3.73 -0.31
N GLN A 11 -3.28 -4.71 -1.15
CA GLN A 11 -4.62 -5.04 -1.64
C GLN A 11 -5.09 -6.38 -1.05
N ASP A 12 -6.19 -6.92 -1.58
CA ASP A 12 -6.75 -8.21 -1.22
C ASP A 12 -6.11 -9.41 -1.96
N ASP A 13 -5.19 -9.15 -2.88
CA ASP A 13 -4.39 -10.19 -3.53
C ASP A 13 -3.03 -10.37 -2.87
N VAL A 14 -2.86 -11.49 -2.16
CA VAL A 14 -1.64 -11.78 -1.38
C VAL A 14 -0.42 -11.92 -2.29
N ASP A 15 -0.57 -12.58 -3.44
CA ASP A 15 0.55 -12.86 -4.35
C ASP A 15 1.11 -11.55 -4.93
N SER A 16 0.26 -10.67 -5.45
CA SER A 16 0.65 -9.35 -5.96
C SER A 16 1.30 -8.47 -4.87
N ASN A 17 0.81 -8.56 -3.63
CA ASN A 17 1.40 -7.85 -2.50
C ASN A 17 2.82 -8.35 -2.21
N LEU A 18 3.03 -9.67 -2.21
CA LEU A 18 4.34 -10.28 -1.96
C LEU A 18 5.33 -10.02 -3.11
N GLU A 19 4.88 -10.00 -4.36
CA GLU A 19 5.69 -9.60 -5.52
C GLU A 19 6.21 -8.16 -5.36
N THR A 20 5.33 -7.23 -4.96
CA THR A 20 5.72 -5.85 -4.69
C THR A 20 6.76 -5.75 -3.56
N VAL A 21 6.53 -6.49 -2.46
CA VAL A 21 7.49 -6.54 -1.34
C VAL A 21 8.83 -7.11 -1.77
N ALA A 22 8.84 -8.16 -2.59
CA ALA A 22 10.06 -8.76 -3.10
C ALA A 22 10.89 -7.74 -3.89
N CYS A 23 10.27 -7.00 -4.82
CA CYS A 23 10.97 -5.94 -5.57
C CYS A 23 11.61 -4.89 -4.64
N LEU A 24 10.84 -4.37 -3.67
CA LEU A 24 11.33 -3.35 -2.73
C LEU A 24 12.49 -3.87 -1.84
N LEU A 25 12.46 -5.15 -1.47
CA LEU A 25 13.54 -5.78 -0.71
C LEU A 25 14.81 -5.97 -1.56
N GLU A 26 14.68 -6.32 -2.83
CA GLU A 26 15.80 -6.42 -3.76
C GLU A 26 16.49 -5.07 -3.97
N GLU A 27 15.72 -4.00 -4.18
CA GLU A 27 16.24 -2.63 -4.26
C GLU A 27 16.98 -2.23 -2.97
N ALA A 28 16.40 -2.54 -1.81
CA ALA A 28 17.02 -2.25 -0.52
C ALA A 28 18.32 -3.04 -0.30
N ALA A 29 18.34 -4.31 -0.71
CA ALA A 29 19.52 -5.17 -0.64
C ALA A 29 20.67 -4.62 -1.48
N GLY A 30 20.37 -4.14 -2.71
CA GLY A 30 21.33 -3.45 -3.57
C GLY A 30 21.96 -2.20 -2.93
N GLN A 31 21.30 -1.63 -1.92
CA GLN A 31 21.78 -0.47 -1.17
C GLN A 31 22.50 -0.82 0.14
N ASN A 32 22.94 -2.07 0.35
CA ASN A 32 23.64 -2.49 1.57
C ASN A 32 22.83 -2.25 2.87
N VAL A 33 21.49 -2.28 2.78
CA VAL A 33 20.61 -2.21 3.95
C VAL A 33 20.73 -3.49 4.76
N LYS A 34 20.68 -3.38 6.10
CA LYS A 34 20.81 -4.52 7.02
C LYS A 34 19.52 -4.86 7.76
N LEU A 35 18.53 -3.98 7.72
CA LEU A 35 17.20 -4.17 8.29
C LEU A 35 16.18 -3.43 7.42
N ALA A 36 15.16 -4.15 6.96
CA ALA A 36 13.99 -3.58 6.33
C ALA A 36 12.79 -3.72 7.27
N VAL A 37 12.02 -2.65 7.41
CA VAL A 37 10.78 -2.62 8.20
C VAL A 37 9.62 -2.47 7.22
N LEU A 38 8.62 -3.34 7.35
CA LEU A 38 7.43 -3.36 6.51
C LEU A 38 6.22 -2.79 7.30
N PRO A 39 5.19 -2.26 6.60
CA PRO A 39 3.91 -1.95 7.22
C PRO A 39 3.24 -3.19 7.81
N GLU A 40 2.46 -2.99 8.88
CA GLU A 40 1.82 -4.06 9.66
C GLU A 40 0.94 -5.01 8.82
N MET A 41 0.28 -4.49 7.78
CA MET A 41 -0.64 -5.24 6.91
C MET A 41 -0.09 -5.41 5.49
N PHE A 42 1.24 -5.56 5.33
CA PHE A 42 1.87 -5.61 4.02
C PHE A 42 1.35 -6.75 3.12
N ALA A 43 0.95 -7.89 3.71
CA ALA A 43 0.59 -9.09 2.95
C ALA A 43 -0.87 -9.08 2.45
N PHE A 44 -1.77 -8.40 3.14
CA PHE A 44 -3.20 -8.39 2.82
C PHE A 44 -3.91 -7.22 3.52
N MET A 45 -4.73 -6.48 2.79
CA MET A 45 -5.57 -5.42 3.34
C MET A 45 -6.89 -5.30 2.58
N VAL A 46 -8.01 -5.28 3.31
CA VAL A 46 -9.36 -5.03 2.79
C VAL A 46 -10.04 -3.96 3.65
N VAL A 47 -10.60 -2.93 3.02
CA VAL A 47 -11.37 -1.87 3.71
C VAL A 47 -12.86 -2.22 3.76
N ALA A 48 -13.38 -2.85 2.72
CA ALA A 48 -14.72 -3.43 2.64
C ALA A 48 -14.73 -4.49 1.54
N GLN A 49 -15.45 -5.59 1.74
CA GLN A 49 -15.70 -6.59 0.71
C GLN A 49 -17.20 -6.85 0.61
N ALA A 50 -17.67 -6.86 -0.63
CA ALA A 50 -19.00 -7.34 -0.99
C ALA A 50 -18.89 -8.86 -1.15
N GLN A 51 -19.87 -9.61 -0.64
CA GLN A 51 -19.80 -11.06 -0.63
C GLN A 51 -21.04 -11.64 -1.29
N ASN A 52 -20.84 -12.24 -2.46
CA ASN A 52 -21.87 -12.95 -3.21
C ASN A 52 -21.30 -14.23 -3.81
N ASP A 53 -22.12 -15.27 -3.83
CA ASP A 53 -21.85 -16.51 -4.56
C ASP A 53 -22.29 -16.42 -6.04
N SER A 54 -22.85 -15.28 -6.48
CA SER A 54 -23.37 -15.04 -7.83
C SER A 54 -22.33 -14.32 -8.72
N LEU A 55 -22.32 -14.65 -10.01
CA LEU A 55 -21.40 -14.07 -11.01
C LEU A 55 -21.73 -12.61 -11.40
N ASP A 56 -22.79 -12.04 -10.84
CA ASP A 56 -23.26 -10.69 -11.11
C ASP A 56 -22.53 -9.74 -10.14
N GLY A 57 -21.56 -8.96 -10.63
CA GLY A 57 -20.69 -8.13 -9.80
C GLY A 57 -21.46 -7.21 -8.83
N GLU A 58 -20.91 -7.02 -7.63
CA GLU A 58 -21.50 -6.19 -6.58
C GLU A 58 -20.86 -4.80 -6.49
N LEU A 59 -21.69 -3.79 -6.24
CA LEU A 59 -21.25 -2.41 -6.02
C LEU A 59 -21.53 -1.99 -4.57
N ILE A 60 -20.49 -1.75 -3.79
CA ILE A 60 -20.59 -1.08 -2.49
C ILE A 60 -20.33 0.41 -2.70
N MET A 61 -21.30 1.25 -2.34
CA MET A 61 -21.13 2.70 -2.28
C MET A 61 -21.32 3.18 -0.85
N ALA A 62 -20.44 4.10 -0.43
CA ALA A 62 -20.56 4.83 0.82
C ALA A 62 -20.13 6.28 0.60
N ASP A 63 -20.85 7.22 1.21
CA ASP A 63 -20.48 8.63 1.15
C ASP A 63 -19.27 8.91 2.03
N LEU A 64 -18.32 9.68 1.49
CA LEU A 64 -17.10 10.05 2.19
C LEU A 64 -16.89 11.56 2.12
N SER A 65 -17.07 12.24 3.26
CA SER A 65 -16.84 13.68 3.36
C SER A 65 -15.34 14.00 3.30
N ARG A 66 -14.94 14.74 2.26
CA ARG A 66 -13.55 15.15 2.06
C ARG A 66 -13.05 16.05 3.20
N GLU A 67 -13.89 16.99 3.62
CA GLU A 67 -13.59 17.90 4.74
C GLU A 67 -13.35 17.12 6.03
N ARG A 68 -14.20 16.14 6.33
CA ARG A 68 -14.05 15.30 7.52
C ARG A 68 -12.76 14.47 7.46
N LEU A 69 -12.47 13.87 6.32
CA LEU A 69 -11.22 13.12 6.11
C LEU A 69 -9.99 14.01 6.31
N ASP A 70 -9.99 15.20 5.73
CA ASP A 70 -8.83 16.09 5.78
C ASP A 70 -8.63 16.64 7.20
N SER A 71 -9.72 16.92 7.94
CA SER A 71 -9.65 17.25 9.37
C SER A 71 -9.06 16.11 10.21
N ILE A 72 -9.47 14.86 9.97
CA ILE A 72 -8.89 13.70 10.67
C ILE A 72 -7.40 13.56 10.33
N ARG A 73 -7.02 13.73 9.06
CA ARG A 73 -5.62 13.61 8.63
C ARG A 73 -4.71 14.65 9.28
N GLN A 74 -5.21 15.86 9.51
CA GLN A 74 -4.47 16.91 10.22
C GLN A 74 -4.21 16.58 11.70
N GLN A 75 -5.04 15.72 12.31
CA GLN A 75 -4.89 15.29 13.70
C GLN A 75 -3.92 14.12 13.89
N LEU A 76 -3.40 13.52 12.81
CA LEU A 76 -2.50 12.37 12.86
C LEU A 76 -1.07 12.81 12.48
N PRO A 77 -0.17 13.04 13.47
CA PRO A 77 1.20 13.48 13.19
C PRO A 77 1.96 12.55 12.23
N ALA A 78 1.65 11.25 12.26
CA ALA A 78 2.22 10.26 11.35
C ALA A 78 1.97 10.56 9.86
N LEU A 79 0.93 11.32 9.52
CA LEU A 79 0.58 11.64 8.14
C LEU A 79 1.25 12.91 7.60
N GLN A 80 2.02 13.64 8.43
CA GLN A 80 2.73 14.86 8.00
C GLN A 80 3.73 14.59 6.86
N HIS A 81 4.30 13.39 6.82
CA HIS A 81 5.24 12.96 5.79
C HIS A 81 4.62 12.00 4.77
N ARG A 82 3.28 12.00 4.65
CA ARG A 82 2.59 11.09 3.74
C ARG A 82 2.97 11.40 2.30
N ARG A 83 3.54 10.40 1.62
CA ARG A 83 3.83 10.42 0.18
C ARG A 83 2.63 9.93 -0.61
N ALA A 84 1.73 10.86 -0.96
CA ALA A 84 0.53 10.54 -1.74
C ALA A 84 0.85 10.07 -3.17
N ASP A 85 1.98 10.53 -3.71
CA ASP A 85 2.54 10.16 -5.00
C ASP A 85 2.90 8.68 -5.12
N LEU A 86 3.24 8.00 -4.01
CA LEU A 86 3.51 6.56 -4.00
C LEU A 86 2.24 5.70 -4.20
N PHE A 87 1.05 6.29 -4.09
CA PHE A 87 -0.23 5.60 -4.27
C PHE A 87 -0.84 5.87 -5.65
N LEU A 88 -0.15 6.62 -6.52
CA LEU A 88 -0.58 6.84 -7.89
C LEU A 88 -0.07 5.72 -8.80
N PRO A 89 -0.84 5.33 -9.83
CA PRO A 89 -0.53 4.18 -10.69
C PRO A 89 0.78 4.29 -11.49
N ASP A 90 1.46 5.44 -11.46
CA ASP A 90 2.70 5.70 -12.21
C ASP A 90 3.97 5.17 -11.52
N HIS A 91 3.91 4.64 -10.29
CA HIS A 91 5.06 4.01 -9.63
C HIS A 91 5.29 2.57 -10.15
N GLN A 92 5.32 2.37 -11.48
CA GLN A 92 5.58 1.08 -12.15
C GLN A 92 7.07 0.77 -12.32
N SER A 93 7.96 1.43 -11.59
CA SER A 93 9.41 1.15 -11.70
C SER A 93 9.77 -0.30 -11.33
N CYS A 94 8.91 -0.99 -10.56
CA CYS A 94 9.08 -2.38 -10.14
C CYS A 94 8.34 -3.43 -11.01
N LEU A 95 7.38 -3.03 -11.85
CA LEU A 95 6.47 -3.98 -12.56
C LEU A 95 6.79 -4.12 -14.06
N SER A 96 7.88 -3.53 -14.53
CA SER A 96 8.35 -3.72 -15.90
C SER A 96 9.34 -4.90 -15.94
N PRO A 97 9.06 -6.00 -16.65
CA PRO A 97 10.09 -7.00 -16.91
C PRO A 97 11.16 -6.37 -17.80
N GLN A 98 12.42 -6.43 -17.38
CA GLN A 98 13.55 -6.28 -18.31
C GLN A 98 13.69 -7.53 -19.18
#